data_AF-A0A0S7X3N6-F1
#
_entry.id   AF-A0A0S7X3N6-F1
#
_cell.length_a   1.000
_cell.length_b   1.000
_cell.length_c   1.000
_cell.angle_alpha   90.00
_cell.angle_beta   90.00
_cell.angle_gamma   90.00
#
_symmetry.space_group_name_H-M   'P 1'
#
loop_
_entity.id
_entity.type
_entity.pdbx_description
1 polymer ?
#
loop_
_entity_poly.entity_id
_entity_poly.type
_entity_poly.pdbx_seq_one_letter_code
_entity_poly.pdbx_strand_id
1 'polypeptide(L)' 'MGKPTHKNIIKRRRKRREKLKKLREEYKKLKKKKEKEKILEKVRKICPWLSEKEFLNPK' A
#
# COMPACT_ATOMS: atom_id res chain seq x y z
N MET A 1 -1.03 -8.27 22.89
CA MET A 1 -1.57 -7.22 22.01
C MET A 1 -3.03 -7.54 21.66
N GLY A 2 -3.99 -6.78 22.19
CA GLY A 2 -5.43 -7.05 21.99
C GLY A 2 -5.89 -6.81 20.54
N LYS A 3 -6.95 -7.51 20.12
CA LYS A 3 -7.61 -7.25 18.84
C LYS A 3 -8.14 -5.81 18.87
N PRO A 4 -7.89 -4.98 17.84
CA PRO A 4 -8.49 -3.65 17.78
C PRO A 4 -10.01 -3.80 17.69
N THR A 5 -10.72 -3.52 18.78
CA THR A 5 -12.17 -3.63 18.91
C THR A 5 -12.90 -2.42 18.31
N HIS A 6 -12.19 -1.30 18.07
CA HIS A 6 -12.77 -0.12 17.45
C HIS A 6 -12.97 -0.30 15.94
N LYS A 7 -14.24 -0.39 15.52
CA LYS A 7 -14.70 -0.48 14.12
C LYS A 7 -13.99 0.52 13.19
N ASN A 8 -13.72 1.74 13.65
CA ASN A 8 -13.04 2.78 12.87
C ASN A 8 -11.58 2.44 12.54
N ILE A 9 -10.85 1.82 13.46
CA ILE A 9 -9.46 1.39 13.24
C ILE A 9 -9.43 0.25 12.21
N ILE A 10 -10.34 -0.72 12.35
CA ILE A 10 -10.49 -1.81 11.38
C ILE A 10 -10.80 -1.26 9.99
N LYS A 11 -11.77 -0.33 9.87
CA LYS A 11 -12.14 0.31 8.60
C LYS A 11 -10.98 1.06 7.96
N ARG A 12 -10.21 1.83 8.75
CA ARG A 12 -8.99 2.52 8.25
C ARG A 12 -7.94 1.52 7.74
N ARG A 13 -7.70 0.42 8.46
CA ARG A 13 -6.77 -0.65 8.04
C ARG A 13 -7.23 -1.31 6.73
N ARG A 14 -8.51 -1.66 6.60
CA ARG A 14 -9.08 -2.25 5.37
C ARG A 14 -8.92 -1.32 4.18
N LYS A 15 -9.34 -0.05 4.32
CA LYS A 15 -9.18 0.96 3.25
C LYS A 15 -7.72 1.15 2.83
N ARG A 16 -6.78 1.13 3.78
CA ARG A 16 -5.34 1.22 3.46
C ARG A 16 -4.88 0.01 2.65
N ARG A 17 -5.27 -1.21 3.05
CA ARG A 17 -4.94 -2.44 2.31
C ARG A 17 -5.51 -2.41 0.90
N GLU A 18 -6.76 -1.98 0.73
CA GLU A 18 -7.39 -1.85 -0.59
C GLU A 18 -6.66 -0.83 -1.48
N LYS A 19 -6.30 0.34 -0.94
CA LYS A 19 -5.50 1.33 -1.68
C LYS A 19 -4.15 0.76 -2.11
N LEU A 20 -3.44 0.09 -1.21
CA LEU A 20 -2.16 -0.53 -1.53
C LEU A 20 -2.32 -1.64 -2.59
N LYS A 21 -3.40 -2.43 -2.54
CA LYS A 21 -3.69 -3.45 -3.57
C LYS A 21 -3.86 -2.82 -4.96
N LYS A 22 -4.66 -1.75 -5.07
CA LYS A 22 -4.85 -1.00 -6.32
C LYS A 22 -3.53 -0.46 -6.87
N LEU A 23 -2.71 0.16 -6.02
CA LEU A 23 -1.39 0.67 -6.41
C LEU A 23 -0.45 -0.45 -6.88
N ARG A 24 -0.52 -1.66 -6.29
CA ARG A 24 0.26 -2.81 -6.74
C ARG A 24 -0.19 -3.28 -8.12
N GLU A 25 -1.50 -3.32 -8.37
CA GLU A 25 -2.05 -3.68 -9.68
C GLU A 25 -1.65 -2.66 -10.75
N GLU A 26 -1.72 -1.36 -10.45
CA GLU A 26 -1.22 -0.30 -11.33
C GLU A 26 0.29 -0.46 -11.59
N TYR A 27 1.09 -0.68 -10.55
CA TYR A 27 2.54 -0.87 -10.66
C TYR A 27 2.92 -2.02 -11.60
N LYS A 28 2.18 -3.14 -11.55
CA LYS A 28 2.40 -4.30 -12.42
C LYS A 28 2.09 -4.02 -13.88
N LYS A 29 1.09 -3.17 -14.17
CA LYS A 29 0.68 -2.83 -15.54
C LYS A 29 1.64 -1.85 -16.22
N LEU A 30 2.29 -0.98 -15.45
CA LEU A 30 3.18 0.04 -15.99
C LEU A 30 4.49 -0.58 -16.47
N LYS A 31 4.93 -0.17 -17.67
CA LYS A 31 6.23 -0.58 -18.24
C LYS A 31 7.32 0.46 -17.98
N LYS A 32 6.95 1.74 -17.85
CA LYS A 32 7.92 2.85 -17.70
C LYS A 32 8.39 3.00 -16.25
N LYS A 33 9.70 3.17 -16.09
CA LYS A 33 10.36 3.35 -14.78
C LYS A 33 9.88 4.61 -14.04
N LYS A 34 9.72 5.74 -14.74
CA LYS A 34 9.21 7.00 -14.17
C LYS A 34 7.79 6.87 -13.60
N GLU A 35 6.94 6.07 -14.22
CA GLU A 35 5.55 5.87 -13.75
C GLU A 35 5.52 4.96 -12.53
N LYS A 36 6.42 3.97 -12.47
CA LYS A 36 6.64 3.11 -11.29
C LYS A 36 7.12 3.92 -10.08
N GLU A 37 8.07 4.84 -10.27
CA GLU A 37 8.56 5.72 -9.20
C GLU A 37 7.45 6.58 -8.61
N LYS A 38 6.57 7.16 -9.45
CA LYS A 38 5.39 7.92 -8.97
C LYS A 38 4.46 7.08 -8.09
N ILE A 39 4.30 5.79 -8.39
CA ILE A 39 3.52 4.90 -7.53
C ILE A 39 4.23 4.66 -6.20
N LEU A 40 5.54 4.41 -6.23
CA LEU A 40 6.33 4.18 -5.01
C LEU A 40 6.32 5.42 -4.09
N GLU A 41 6.37 6.63 -4.65
CA GLU A 41 6.18 7.87 -3.89
C GLU A 41 4.79 7.95 -3.23
N LYS A 42 3.72 7.61 -3.98
CA LYS A 42 2.36 7.55 -3.40
C LYS A 42 2.29 6.55 -2.26
N VAL A 43 2.91 5.38 -2.41
CA VAL A 43 2.98 4.36 -1.36
C VAL A 43 3.70 4.90 -0.12
N ARG A 44 4.85 5.56 -0.30
CA ARG A 44 5.64 6.14 0.78
C ARG A 44 4.89 7.24 1.54
N LYS A 45 4.08 8.05 0.85
CA LYS A 45 3.17 9.03 1.48
C LYS A 45 2.05 8.36 2.29
N ILE A 46 1.50 7.24 1.82
CA ILE A 46 0.41 6.53 2.50
C ILE A 46 0.91 5.71 3.70
N CYS A 47 2.08 5.10 3.55
CA CYS A 47 2.62 4.11 4.47
C CYS A 47 4.15 4.29 4.56
N PRO A 48 4.65 5.29 5.31
CA PRO A 48 6.09 5.59 5.37
C PRO A 48 6.95 4.42 5.89
N TRP A 49 6.36 3.55 6.72
CA TRP A 49 7.01 2.38 7.28
C TRP A 49 7.00 1.15 6.36
N LEU A 50 6.31 1.20 5.21
CA LEU A 50 6.24 0.08 4.28
C LEU A 50 7.37 0.19 3.27
N SER A 51 8.29 -0.78 3.28
CA SER A 51 9.39 -0.82 2.31
C SER A 51 8.89 -1.20 0.91
N GLU A 52 9.64 -0.82 -0.13
CA GLU A 52 9.31 -1.22 -1.51
C GLU A 52 9.26 -2.74 -1.69
N LYS A 53 10.17 -3.46 -1.01
CA LYS A 53 10.21 -4.93 -1.05
C LYS A 53 8.92 -5.54 -0.48
N GLU A 54 8.43 -5.06 0.67
CA GLU A 54 7.15 -5.50 1.25
C GLU A 54 5.94 -5.02 0.42
N PHE A 55 6.07 -3.89 -0.26
CA PHE A 55 5.06 -3.41 -1.20
C PHE A 55 4.97 -4.26 -2.48
N LEU A 56 6.07 -4.89 -2.91
CA LEU A 56 6.02 -5.81 -4.04
C LEU A 56 5.67 -7.24 -3.62
N ASN A 57 6.05 -7.64 -2.41
CA ASN A 57 5.81 -8.98 -1.88
C ASN A 57 4.99 -8.91 -0.58
N PRO A 58 3.64 -8.87 -0.66
CA PRO A 58 2.81 -8.86 0.53
C PRO A 58 2.87 -10.24 1.19
N LYS A 59 3.28 -10.28 2.46
CA LYS A 59 3.21 -11.46 3.33
C LYS A 59 1.78 -11.71 3.80
#